data_AF-A0A760NB44-F1
#
_entry.id   AF-A0A760NB44-F1
#
_cell.length_a   1.000
_cell.length_b   1.000
_cell.length_c   1.000
_cell.angle_alpha   90.00
_cell.angle_beta   90.00
_cell.angle_gamma   90.00
#
_symmetry.space_group_name_H-M   'P 1'
#
loop_
_entity.id
_entity.type
_entity.pdbx_description
1 polymer ?
#
loop_
_entity_poly.entity_id
_entity_poly.type
_entity_poly.pdbx_seq_one_letter_code
_entity_poly.pdbx_strand_id
1 'polypeptide(L)'
;MDNEFYTLLTDRGMAKIASALADKKQLHLQKMAVGDGGGQYYEPTASQTNLRHEVWRGEMNTLTVAPNNPNWLIAELVLPEEVGGWYVREVGVFDNEGELIAIGKFPESYKPLLPSGCGKQVCIRLIMEVSNTTAVTLTVDPSIVLATRDYVDARLDEHEHSTNHPDATLTQKGFTQLSNATDSDDETKAATPKAVKAAMAEARNHTHTWNQITGVPDGTLTQKGIVKLSSATDSTSTTEAATPSAVKAAMDKANAAAPASHTHAWNQITGVPDGTLTQKGIVKLNSATDSTSTTEAATPSAVKAAMDKASAAAPASHTHAWGQITGTPDGTLTQKGIVKLNNATDSTSTTEAATPSAVKAAMDKANAALNLANTAASNGPRYQFFTANGTFTVPDGVTQVFVEMLGGGGGGGGGGCSPAPDKTNTFSAGRGGDHGELKIAIIGVTSKKTYTVSVGAGGSGGGGGFVPSYEDRTSISPNGQGHTLFKGDAGEPGLDGGDSSFINISAKGGLGSSGKIAEFTSTESYPGGVGVGSAFGTGGSAAAFANGGNADGYGAGGGGGASLNQNTRSAISGYSGGRGSDGFVKISW
;
A
#
# COMPACT_ATOMS: atom_id res chain seq x y z
N MET A 1 41.00 125.93 -53.95
CA MET A 1 41.35 124.89 -54.91
C MET A 1 40.18 124.82 -55.85
N ASP A 2 40.35 125.22 -57.11
CA ASP A 2 39.30 125.02 -58.12
C ASP A 2 39.18 123.51 -58.32
N ASN A 3 38.10 122.92 -57.81
CA ASN A 3 37.84 121.50 -58.00
C ASN A 3 37.56 121.26 -59.49
N GLU A 4 38.32 120.36 -60.11
CA GLU A 4 38.22 120.06 -61.56
C GLU A 4 36.81 119.57 -61.96
N PHE A 5 36.13 118.92 -61.02
CA PHE A 5 34.73 118.46 -61.10
C PHE A 5 33.99 118.84 -59.83
N TYR A 6 32.75 119.31 -59.97
CA TYR A 6 31.97 119.84 -58.87
C TYR A 6 30.47 119.72 -59.15
N THR A 7 29.67 119.85 -58.10
CA THR A 7 28.21 119.97 -58.19
C THR A 7 27.80 121.33 -57.65
N LEU A 8 26.96 122.01 -58.39
CA LEU A 8 26.44 123.34 -58.08
C LEU A 8 24.93 123.25 -57.89
N LEU A 9 24.42 123.83 -56.81
CA LEU A 9 22.98 124.06 -56.66
C LEU A 9 22.56 125.21 -57.57
N THR A 10 21.49 125.03 -58.33
CA THR A 10 20.94 126.13 -59.14
C THR A 10 20.26 127.16 -58.24
N ASP A 11 20.05 128.38 -58.74
CA ASP A 11 19.31 129.43 -58.03
C ASP A 11 17.89 128.94 -57.66
N ARG A 12 17.27 128.16 -58.55
CA ARG A 12 15.97 127.52 -58.30
C ARG A 12 16.06 126.44 -57.23
N GLY A 13 17.09 125.59 -57.28
CA GLY A 13 17.31 124.55 -56.29
C GLY A 13 17.51 125.12 -54.89
N MET A 14 18.33 126.16 -54.75
CA MET A 14 18.51 126.86 -53.48
C MET A 14 17.21 127.49 -52.98
N ALA A 15 16.45 128.15 -53.84
CA ALA A 15 15.17 128.75 -53.48
C ALA A 15 14.14 127.69 -53.02
N LYS A 16 14.07 126.54 -53.70
CA LYS A 16 13.18 125.43 -53.34
C LYS A 16 13.58 124.73 -52.04
N ILE A 17 14.87 124.50 -51.82
CA ILE A 17 15.38 123.95 -50.56
C ILE A 17 15.09 124.92 -49.40
N ALA A 18 15.29 126.23 -49.60
CA ALA A 18 14.97 127.25 -48.60
C ALA A 18 13.46 127.33 -48.30
N SER A 19 12.61 127.22 -49.33
CA SER A 19 11.15 127.22 -49.19
C SER A 19 10.66 125.96 -48.45
N ALA A 20 11.21 124.78 -48.80
CA ALA A 20 10.93 123.53 -48.12
C ALA A 20 11.29 123.61 -46.62
N LEU A 21 12.44 124.20 -46.30
CA LEU A 21 12.87 124.43 -44.92
C LEU A 21 11.94 125.39 -44.16
N ALA A 22 11.53 126.50 -44.77
CA ALA A 22 10.64 127.48 -44.16
C ALA A 22 9.23 126.90 -43.90
N ASP A 23 8.70 126.16 -44.87
CA ASP A 23 7.36 125.57 -44.80
C ASP A 23 7.30 124.26 -44.01
N LYS A 24 8.45 123.76 -43.52
CA LYS A 24 8.60 122.41 -42.95
C LYS A 24 8.07 121.30 -43.87
N LYS A 25 8.21 121.51 -45.18
CA LYS A 25 7.88 120.54 -46.23
C LYS A 25 9.16 119.91 -46.75
N GLN A 26 9.03 118.78 -47.41
CA GLN A 26 10.16 118.08 -48.01
C GLN A 26 10.19 118.31 -49.52
N LEU A 27 11.35 118.72 -50.03
CA LEU A 27 11.60 118.80 -51.47
C LEU A 27 11.82 117.39 -52.02
N HIS A 28 10.99 117.00 -52.97
CA HIS A 28 11.03 115.66 -53.57
C HIS A 28 11.90 115.67 -54.82
N LEU A 29 13.08 115.06 -54.72
CA LEU A 29 13.94 114.82 -55.89
C LEU A 29 13.50 113.52 -56.54
N GLN A 30 13.28 113.52 -57.86
CA GLN A 30 12.72 112.36 -58.55
C GLN A 30 13.61 111.86 -59.68
N LYS A 31 14.13 112.77 -60.50
CA LYS A 31 14.80 112.40 -61.75
C LYS A 31 16.25 112.86 -61.76
N MET A 32 17.09 112.08 -62.42
CA MET A 32 18.42 112.50 -62.79
C MET A 32 18.57 112.43 -64.30
N ALA A 33 19.22 113.43 -64.88
CA ALA A 33 19.56 113.45 -66.29
C ALA A 33 21.07 113.52 -66.47
N VAL A 34 21.51 113.05 -67.62
CA VAL A 34 22.90 112.98 -68.04
C VAL A 34 23.00 113.63 -69.41
N GLY A 35 24.06 114.40 -69.61
CA GLY A 35 24.32 115.15 -70.84
C GLY A 35 25.76 114.99 -71.30
N ASP A 36 25.96 115.22 -72.59
CA ASP A 36 27.29 115.21 -73.23
C ASP A 36 27.88 116.61 -73.43
N GLY A 37 27.21 117.65 -72.91
CA GLY A 37 27.66 119.04 -72.97
C GLY A 37 27.70 119.65 -74.37
N GLY A 38 27.09 119.00 -75.38
CA GLY A 38 27.19 119.37 -76.79
C GLY A 38 28.54 118.98 -77.40
N GLY A 39 29.18 117.94 -76.85
CA GLY A 39 30.46 117.40 -77.32
C GLY A 39 31.72 118.09 -76.76
N GLN A 40 31.58 119.10 -75.89
CA GLN A 40 32.68 119.83 -75.26
C GLN A 40 32.35 120.17 -73.80
N TYR A 41 33.38 120.34 -72.96
CA TYR A 41 33.18 120.86 -71.61
C TYR A 41 32.71 122.31 -71.62
N TYR A 42 31.97 122.67 -70.58
CA TYR A 42 31.63 124.03 -70.23
C TYR A 42 31.61 124.16 -68.71
N GLU A 43 31.59 125.40 -68.22
CA GLU A 43 31.42 125.67 -66.78
C GLU A 43 29.93 125.85 -66.47
N PRO A 44 29.32 124.95 -65.68
CA PRO A 44 27.94 125.12 -65.25
C PRO A 44 27.74 126.41 -64.43
N THR A 45 26.60 127.07 -64.60
CA THR A 45 26.24 128.31 -63.89
C THR A 45 24.99 128.11 -63.05
N ALA A 46 24.90 128.80 -61.91
CA ALA A 46 23.77 128.64 -60.97
C ALA A 46 22.42 129.06 -61.59
N SER A 47 22.43 129.95 -62.59
CA SER A 47 21.24 130.40 -63.31
C SER A 47 20.66 129.39 -64.31
N GLN A 48 21.32 128.23 -64.51
CA GLN A 48 20.83 127.22 -65.45
C GLN A 48 19.52 126.59 -64.99
N THR A 49 18.61 126.42 -65.94
CA THR A 49 17.34 125.74 -65.72
C THR A 49 17.28 124.36 -66.37
N ASN A 50 18.24 124.04 -67.26
CA ASN A 50 18.39 122.76 -67.96
C ASN A 50 19.88 122.45 -68.21
N LEU A 51 20.17 121.18 -68.51
CA LEU A 51 21.47 120.75 -69.05
C LEU A 51 21.72 121.41 -70.42
N ARG A 52 22.99 121.60 -70.79
CA ARG A 52 23.36 122.20 -72.07
C ARG A 52 22.97 121.30 -73.25
N HIS A 53 23.17 120.00 -73.11
CA HIS A 53 22.67 119.00 -74.04
C HIS A 53 22.38 117.69 -73.29
N GLU A 54 21.11 117.51 -72.94
CA GLU A 54 20.61 116.29 -72.30
C GLU A 54 20.51 115.15 -73.31
N VAL A 55 21.13 114.01 -72.99
CA VAL A 55 21.11 112.82 -73.85
C VAL A 55 20.26 111.70 -73.25
N TRP A 56 20.07 111.70 -71.93
CA TRP A 56 19.17 110.75 -71.27
C TRP A 56 18.69 111.25 -69.91
N ARG A 57 17.48 110.85 -69.53
CA ARG A 57 16.89 111.11 -68.21
C ARG A 57 16.22 109.84 -67.69
N GLY A 58 16.42 109.56 -66.41
CA GLY A 58 15.82 108.44 -65.72
C GLY A 58 15.34 108.82 -64.32
N GLU A 59 14.60 107.91 -63.70
CA GLU A 59 14.27 108.00 -62.27
C GLU A 59 15.56 107.83 -61.45
N MET A 60 15.70 108.61 -60.39
CA MET A 60 16.80 108.50 -59.44
C MET A 60 16.73 107.15 -58.72
N ASN A 61 17.87 106.47 -58.56
CA ASN A 61 17.93 105.13 -57.99
C ASN A 61 18.00 105.18 -56.45
N THR A 62 18.85 106.06 -55.91
CA THR A 62 18.99 106.29 -54.47
C THR A 62 19.35 107.75 -54.20
N LEU A 63 19.00 108.23 -53.00
CA LEU A 63 19.40 109.50 -52.42
C LEU A 63 19.64 109.19 -50.96
N THR A 64 20.89 109.30 -50.57
CA THR A 64 21.30 108.98 -49.20
C THR A 64 22.10 110.14 -48.64
N VAL A 65 21.99 110.35 -47.33
CA VAL A 65 22.91 111.25 -46.63
C VAL A 65 24.26 110.56 -46.54
N ALA A 66 25.34 111.27 -46.90
CA ALA A 66 26.67 110.70 -46.86
C ALA A 66 27.02 110.28 -45.43
N PRO A 67 27.55 109.06 -45.19
CA PRO A 67 27.89 108.60 -43.84
C PRO A 67 28.90 109.50 -43.13
N ASN A 68 29.75 110.18 -43.91
CA ASN A 68 30.85 110.99 -43.41
C ASN A 68 30.51 112.48 -43.30
N ASN A 69 29.37 112.93 -43.84
CA ASN A 69 28.95 114.34 -43.78
C ASN A 69 27.41 114.46 -43.84
N PRO A 70 26.75 114.91 -42.75
CA PRO A 70 25.29 115.01 -42.70
C PRO A 70 24.69 116.07 -43.63
N ASN A 71 25.52 116.96 -44.22
CA ASN A 71 25.09 117.99 -45.17
C ASN A 71 25.26 117.58 -46.64
N TRP A 72 25.84 116.41 -46.91
CA TRP A 72 26.02 115.90 -48.27
C TRP A 72 24.94 114.89 -48.60
N LEU A 73 24.23 115.16 -49.70
CA LEU A 73 23.32 114.21 -50.33
C LEU A 73 24.02 113.55 -51.51
N ILE A 74 23.99 112.23 -51.51
CA ILE A 74 24.51 111.39 -52.58
C ILE A 74 23.31 110.94 -53.41
N ALA A 75 23.15 111.51 -54.59
CA ALA A 75 22.17 111.11 -55.58
C ALA A 75 22.80 110.11 -56.57
N GLU A 76 22.19 108.93 -56.71
CA GLU A 76 22.68 107.89 -57.62
C GLU A 76 21.68 107.62 -58.72
N LEU A 77 22.20 107.53 -59.95
CA LEU A 77 21.47 107.09 -61.13
C LEU A 77 22.19 105.91 -61.76
N VAL A 78 21.48 104.81 -61.95
CA VAL A 78 21.99 103.67 -62.71
C VAL A 78 21.59 103.84 -64.16
N LEU A 79 22.56 103.97 -65.06
CA LEU A 79 22.31 103.97 -66.50
C LEU A 79 22.16 102.52 -66.97
N PRO A 80 21.01 102.15 -67.58
CA PRO A 80 20.83 100.82 -68.14
C PRO A 80 21.86 100.48 -69.22
N GLU A 81 22.02 99.20 -69.51
CA GLU A 81 22.92 98.72 -70.56
C GLU A 81 22.47 99.13 -71.98
N GLU A 82 21.16 99.31 -72.18
CA GLU A 82 20.55 99.70 -73.46
C GLU A 82 20.73 101.18 -73.83
N VAL A 83 21.28 102.00 -72.92
CA VAL A 83 21.47 103.44 -73.13
C VAL A 83 22.96 103.78 -73.09
N GLY A 84 23.46 104.45 -74.14
CA GLY A 84 24.88 104.78 -74.29
C GLY A 84 25.26 105.24 -75.70
N GLY A 85 26.56 105.21 -76.00
CA GLY A 85 27.13 105.66 -77.27
C GLY A 85 27.71 107.09 -77.23
N TRP A 86 27.79 107.69 -76.04
CA TRP A 86 28.19 109.09 -75.83
C TRP A 86 29.03 109.23 -74.55
N TYR A 87 29.68 110.39 -74.41
CA TYR A 87 30.48 110.72 -73.22
C TYR A 87 29.63 111.49 -72.22
N VAL A 88 29.55 111.02 -70.98
CA VAL A 88 28.92 111.76 -69.89
C VAL A 88 29.83 112.92 -69.50
N ARG A 89 29.30 114.16 -69.49
CA ARG A 89 30.05 115.37 -69.09
C ARG A 89 29.29 116.26 -68.11
N GLU A 90 27.97 116.17 -68.12
CA GLU A 90 27.10 116.90 -67.21
C GLU A 90 26.03 115.97 -66.62
N VAL A 91 25.66 116.22 -65.37
CA VAL A 91 24.63 115.46 -64.66
C VAL A 91 23.70 116.44 -63.96
N GLY A 92 22.40 116.32 -64.16
CA GLY A 92 21.39 117.16 -63.55
C GLY A 92 20.52 116.37 -62.58
N VAL A 93 20.15 116.97 -61.46
CA VAL A 93 19.16 116.44 -60.52
C VAL A 93 17.91 117.31 -60.60
N PHE A 94 16.76 116.66 -60.76
CA PHE A 94 15.47 117.30 -60.95
C PHE A 94 14.48 116.90 -59.86
N ASP A 95 13.62 117.83 -59.50
CA ASP A 95 12.48 117.55 -58.62
C ASP A 95 11.30 116.90 -59.39
N ASN A 96 10.24 116.58 -58.64
CA ASN A 96 8.98 116.04 -59.16
C ASN A 96 8.22 117.01 -60.09
N GLU A 97 8.49 118.30 -60.02
CA GLU A 97 7.93 119.34 -60.91
C GLU A 97 8.77 119.52 -62.18
N GLY A 98 9.90 118.81 -62.29
CA GLY A 98 10.79 118.83 -63.43
C GLY A 98 11.78 119.99 -63.45
N GLU A 99 11.95 120.70 -62.33
CA GLU A 99 12.92 121.79 -62.20
C GLU A 99 14.30 121.27 -61.84
N LEU A 100 15.34 121.83 -62.48
CA LEU A 100 16.73 121.49 -62.21
C LEU A 100 17.17 122.07 -60.86
N ILE A 101 17.47 121.19 -59.90
CA ILE A 101 17.87 121.53 -58.53
C ILE A 101 19.39 121.62 -58.40
N ALA A 102 20.11 120.70 -59.02
CA ALA A 102 21.57 120.67 -58.98
C ALA A 102 22.13 120.26 -60.34
N ILE A 103 23.28 120.82 -60.70
CA ILE A 103 24.03 120.49 -61.91
C ILE A 103 25.48 120.17 -61.57
N GLY A 104 25.97 119.05 -62.06
CA GLY A 104 27.33 118.57 -61.89
C GLY A 104 28.15 118.68 -63.15
N LYS A 105 29.35 119.25 -63.04
CA LYS A 105 30.42 119.05 -64.01
C LYS A 105 31.03 117.67 -63.74
N PHE A 106 30.76 116.70 -64.60
CA PHE A 106 31.11 115.30 -64.39
C PHE A 106 32.34 114.91 -65.23
N PRO A 107 33.26 114.07 -64.71
CA PRO A 107 34.40 113.60 -65.47
C PRO A 107 33.97 112.81 -66.70
N GLU A 108 34.60 113.13 -67.83
CA GLU A 108 34.35 112.52 -69.13
C GLU A 108 34.45 110.99 -69.02
N SER A 109 33.30 110.34 -69.14
CA SER A 109 33.20 108.90 -69.04
C SER A 109 32.44 108.36 -70.24
N TYR A 110 33.10 107.53 -71.05
CA TYR A 110 32.45 106.88 -72.18
C TYR A 110 31.55 105.73 -71.70
N LYS A 111 30.27 105.82 -72.04
CA LYS A 111 29.29 104.75 -71.81
C LYS A 111 29.05 104.02 -73.13
N PRO A 112 29.63 102.82 -73.36
CA PRO A 112 29.36 102.06 -74.57
C PRO A 112 27.90 101.56 -74.63
N LEU A 113 27.39 101.40 -75.85
CA LEU A 113 26.09 100.78 -76.14
C LEU A 113 26.30 99.28 -76.43
N LEU A 114 25.35 98.42 -76.03
CA LEU A 114 25.40 96.96 -76.25
C LEU A 114 25.81 96.50 -77.67
N PRO A 115 25.33 97.12 -78.78
CA PRO A 115 25.71 96.74 -80.15
C PRO A 115 27.20 96.94 -80.47
N SER A 116 27.94 97.70 -79.65
CA SER A 116 29.39 97.86 -79.76
C SER A 116 30.19 96.70 -79.15
N GLY A 117 29.53 95.61 -78.72
CA GLY A 117 30.15 94.38 -78.24
C GLY A 117 30.48 94.35 -76.74
N CYS A 118 30.12 95.40 -75.99
CA CYS A 118 30.29 95.47 -74.53
C CYS A 118 29.16 96.30 -73.91
N GLY A 119 28.32 95.65 -73.10
CA GLY A 119 27.37 96.33 -72.22
C GLY A 119 28.06 96.68 -70.91
N LYS A 120 28.20 97.98 -70.61
CA LYS A 120 28.68 98.44 -69.31
C LYS A 120 27.50 99.08 -68.58
N GLN A 121 27.12 98.59 -67.41
CA GLN A 121 26.23 99.32 -66.51
C GLN A 121 27.06 100.35 -65.75
N VAL A 122 26.63 101.62 -65.73
CA VAL A 122 27.36 102.70 -65.06
C VAL A 122 26.44 103.32 -64.02
N CYS A 123 26.90 103.36 -62.78
CA CYS A 123 26.27 104.13 -61.72
C CYS A 123 26.91 105.52 -61.68
N ILE A 124 26.10 106.55 -61.93
CA ILE A 124 26.48 107.94 -61.79
C ILE A 124 26.12 108.37 -60.38
N ARG A 125 27.14 108.76 -59.61
CA ARG A 125 27.01 109.26 -58.25
C ARG A 125 27.30 110.76 -58.25
N LEU A 126 26.30 111.57 -57.92
CA LEU A 126 26.42 113.01 -57.77
C LEU A 126 26.31 113.38 -56.30
N ILE A 127 27.24 114.19 -55.80
CA ILE A 127 27.25 114.63 -54.39
C ILE A 127 26.91 116.11 -54.37
N MET A 128 25.77 116.46 -53.77
CA MET A 128 25.34 117.85 -53.59
C MET A 128 25.36 118.21 -52.12
N GLU A 129 25.87 119.39 -51.80
CA GLU A 129 25.84 119.93 -50.44
C GLU A 129 24.60 120.80 -50.24
N VAL A 130 23.84 120.53 -49.18
CA VAL A 130 22.63 121.26 -48.82
C VAL A 130 22.71 121.75 -47.39
N SER A 131 22.06 122.88 -47.10
CA SER A 131 22.05 123.48 -45.75
C SER A 131 21.28 122.65 -44.73
N ASN A 132 20.32 121.83 -45.16
CA ASN A 132 19.60 120.88 -44.32
C ASN A 132 19.11 119.68 -45.14
N THR A 133 19.69 118.51 -44.90
CA THR A 133 19.30 117.26 -45.56
C THR A 133 17.92 116.75 -45.17
N THR A 134 17.36 117.19 -44.03
CA THR A 134 16.00 116.84 -43.59
C THR A 134 14.92 117.54 -44.43
N ALA A 135 15.26 118.68 -45.05
CA ALA A 135 14.36 119.43 -45.93
C ALA A 135 14.26 118.82 -47.34
N VAL A 136 15.07 117.80 -47.66
CA VAL A 136 15.12 117.15 -48.96
C VAL A 136 14.89 115.65 -48.76
N THR A 137 13.90 115.08 -49.43
CA THR A 137 13.67 113.63 -49.38
C THR A 137 13.57 113.03 -50.75
N LEU A 138 14.03 111.79 -50.84
CA LEU A 138 13.75 110.94 -51.98
C LEU A 138 12.67 109.95 -51.60
N THR A 139 11.62 109.95 -52.39
CA THR A 139 10.59 108.93 -52.34
C THR A 139 10.79 108.06 -53.57
N VAL A 140 11.78 107.16 -53.54
CA VAL A 140 11.89 106.14 -54.59
C VAL A 140 10.80 105.11 -54.36
N ASP A 141 10.06 104.80 -55.42
CA ASP A 141 9.22 103.62 -55.49
C ASP A 141 10.13 102.39 -55.72
N PRO A 142 10.29 101.50 -54.73
CA PRO A 142 11.17 100.34 -54.85
C PRO A 142 10.65 99.30 -55.84
N SER A 143 9.46 99.48 -56.45
CA SER A 143 8.90 98.54 -57.43
C SER A 143 9.50 98.63 -58.83
N ILE A 144 10.28 99.68 -59.15
CA ILE A 144 10.81 99.94 -60.51
C ILE A 144 12.35 99.90 -60.57
N VAL A 145 13.04 99.63 -59.45
CA VAL A 145 14.50 99.79 -59.33
C VAL A 145 15.21 98.46 -59.02
N LEU A 146 16.38 98.24 -59.62
CA LEU A 146 17.23 97.07 -59.39
C LEU A 146 17.85 97.13 -57.98
N ALA A 147 17.53 96.18 -57.09
CA ALA A 147 18.13 96.09 -55.76
C ALA A 147 19.60 95.62 -55.85
N THR A 148 20.50 96.23 -55.06
CA THR A 148 21.88 95.74 -54.91
C THR A 148 21.89 94.49 -54.03
N ARG A 149 22.89 93.60 -54.21
CA ARG A 149 23.01 92.38 -53.39
C ARG A 149 23.11 92.68 -51.90
N ASP A 150 23.92 93.68 -51.54
CA ASP A 150 24.14 94.08 -50.15
C ASP A 150 22.86 94.55 -49.46
N TYR A 151 21.95 95.20 -50.19
CA TYR A 151 20.64 95.60 -49.66
C TYR A 151 19.75 94.39 -49.34
N VAL A 152 19.79 93.35 -50.19
CA VAL A 152 19.01 92.13 -50.00
C VAL A 152 19.56 91.31 -48.82
N ASP A 153 20.87 91.09 -48.77
CA ASP A 153 21.52 90.31 -47.69
C ASP A 153 21.26 90.96 -46.32
N ALA A 154 21.37 92.29 -46.23
CA ALA A 154 21.08 93.03 -44.99
C ALA A 154 19.62 92.86 -44.52
N ARG A 155 18.66 92.83 -45.45
CA ARG A 155 17.23 92.67 -45.12
C ARG A 155 16.85 91.26 -44.71
N LEU A 156 17.50 90.23 -45.27
CA LEU A 156 17.31 88.85 -44.86
C LEU A 156 17.88 88.59 -43.46
N ASP A 157 19.07 89.10 -43.17
CA ASP A 157 19.70 88.97 -41.84
C ASP A 157 18.86 89.68 -40.76
N GLU A 158 18.34 90.87 -41.06
CA GLU A 158 17.41 91.60 -40.20
C GLU A 158 16.11 90.83 -39.94
N HIS A 159 15.59 90.10 -40.95
CA HIS A 159 14.38 89.29 -40.82
C HIS A 159 14.62 87.99 -40.01
N GLU A 160 15.73 87.28 -40.22
CA GLU A 160 16.06 86.04 -39.50
C GLU A 160 16.20 86.27 -37.99
N HIS A 161 16.75 87.42 -37.60
CA HIS A 161 16.88 87.81 -36.18
C HIS A 161 15.63 88.48 -35.62
N SER A 162 14.64 88.79 -36.46
CA SER A 162 13.42 89.46 -36.05
C SER A 162 12.42 88.46 -35.45
N THR A 163 11.75 88.92 -34.39
CA THR A 163 10.59 88.23 -33.79
C THR A 163 9.26 88.87 -34.22
N ASN A 164 9.29 89.74 -35.23
CA ASN A 164 8.13 90.46 -35.74
C ASN A 164 7.24 89.57 -36.64
N HIS A 165 6.68 88.54 -36.03
CA HIS A 165 5.64 87.69 -36.58
C HIS A 165 4.36 87.81 -35.74
N PRO A 166 3.17 87.61 -36.35
CA PRO A 166 1.93 87.62 -35.59
C PRO A 166 1.90 86.50 -34.54
N ASP A 167 1.21 86.75 -33.43
CA ASP A 167 0.94 85.73 -32.42
C ASP A 167 -0.01 84.66 -32.95
N ALA A 168 0.12 83.43 -32.43
CA ALA A 168 -0.79 82.35 -32.76
C ALA A 168 -2.16 82.60 -32.13
N THR A 169 -3.21 82.26 -32.86
CA THR A 169 -4.59 82.27 -32.39
C THR A 169 -5.22 80.89 -32.60
N LEU A 170 -6.46 80.70 -32.14
CA LEU A 170 -7.20 79.46 -32.36
C LEU A 170 -7.46 79.13 -33.85
N THR A 171 -7.33 80.13 -34.74
CA THR A 171 -7.62 79.99 -36.18
C THR A 171 -6.43 80.35 -37.09
N GLN A 172 -5.38 80.98 -36.56
CA GLN A 172 -4.23 81.43 -37.32
C GLN A 172 -2.92 80.99 -36.67
N LYS A 173 -1.99 80.49 -37.48
CA LYS A 173 -0.64 80.12 -37.01
C LYS A 173 0.20 81.36 -36.72
N GLY A 174 1.04 81.30 -35.69
CA GLY A 174 1.93 82.37 -35.26
C GLY A 174 2.88 81.91 -34.14
N PHE A 175 3.55 82.85 -33.46
CA PHE A 175 4.35 82.54 -32.27
C PHE A 175 3.50 82.58 -30.98
N THR A 176 3.93 81.84 -29.95
CA THR A 176 3.21 81.79 -28.65
C THR A 176 4.23 81.72 -27.52
N GLN A 177 3.97 82.44 -26.42
CA GLN A 177 4.79 82.35 -25.22
C GLN A 177 4.39 81.13 -24.36
N LEU A 178 5.36 80.53 -23.67
CA LEU A 178 5.10 79.40 -22.78
C LEU A 178 4.86 79.87 -21.33
N SER A 179 3.92 79.24 -20.63
CA SER A 179 3.62 79.50 -19.21
C SER A 179 3.78 78.27 -18.34
N ASN A 180 4.40 78.44 -17.18
CA ASN A 180 4.53 77.42 -16.13
C ASN A 180 3.47 77.55 -15.02
N ALA A 181 2.58 78.55 -15.09
CA ALA A 181 1.52 78.75 -14.10
C ALA A 181 0.43 77.67 -14.26
N THR A 182 -0.16 77.24 -13.14
CA THR A 182 -1.21 76.21 -13.10
C THR A 182 -2.62 76.78 -13.07
N ASP A 183 -2.73 78.10 -12.91
CA ASP A 183 -3.94 78.90 -12.68
C ASP A 183 -4.00 80.11 -13.64
N SER A 184 -3.28 80.05 -14.77
CA SER A 184 -3.26 81.13 -15.75
C SER A 184 -4.52 81.12 -16.61
N ASP A 185 -5.23 82.24 -16.63
CA ASP A 185 -6.38 82.50 -17.51
C ASP A 185 -5.99 83.18 -18.85
N ASP A 186 -4.69 83.36 -19.08
CA ASP A 186 -4.16 84.02 -20.29
C ASP A 186 -4.20 83.09 -21.52
N GLU A 187 -5.08 83.39 -22.47
CA GLU A 187 -5.25 82.64 -23.72
C GLU A 187 -4.13 82.87 -24.75
N THR A 188 -3.22 83.82 -24.52
CA THR A 188 -2.09 84.10 -25.41
C THR A 188 -0.85 83.26 -25.11
N LYS A 189 -0.92 82.39 -24.08
CA LYS A 189 0.19 81.56 -23.62
C LYS A 189 -0.16 80.07 -23.68
N ALA A 190 0.81 79.26 -24.07
CA ALA A 190 0.69 77.81 -24.04
C ALA A 190 1.23 77.23 -22.72
N ALA A 191 0.49 76.32 -22.10
CA ALA A 191 0.93 75.63 -20.90
C ALA A 191 2.11 74.69 -21.18
N THR A 192 3.12 74.68 -20.32
CA THR A 192 4.23 73.72 -20.43
C THR A 192 3.84 72.35 -19.85
N PRO A 193 4.57 71.27 -20.20
CA PRO A 193 4.42 69.99 -19.53
C PRO A 193 4.59 70.05 -18.00
N LYS A 194 5.38 71.02 -17.50
CA LYS A 194 5.57 71.25 -16.06
C LYS A 194 4.28 71.79 -15.41
N ALA A 195 3.64 72.80 -16.01
CA ALA A 195 2.36 73.32 -15.54
C ALA A 195 1.29 72.22 -15.53
N VAL A 196 1.17 71.47 -16.64
CA VAL A 196 0.19 70.39 -16.77
C VAL A 196 0.43 69.29 -15.71
N LYS A 197 1.69 68.90 -15.48
CA LYS A 197 2.03 67.91 -14.45
C LYS A 197 1.71 68.41 -13.04
N ALA A 198 1.98 69.67 -12.74
CA ALA A 198 1.69 70.27 -11.42
C ALA A 198 0.18 70.36 -11.17
N ALA A 199 -0.60 70.84 -12.14
CA ALA A 199 -2.06 70.89 -12.05
C ALA A 199 -2.66 69.48 -11.86
N MET A 200 -2.14 68.47 -12.57
CA MET A 200 -2.57 67.07 -12.42
C MET A 200 -2.19 66.48 -11.05
N ALA A 201 -1.04 66.86 -10.49
CA ALA A 201 -0.63 66.40 -9.16
C ALA A 201 -1.54 66.99 -8.07
N GLU A 202 -1.88 68.28 -8.17
CA GLU A 202 -2.82 68.94 -7.27
C GLU A 202 -4.22 68.30 -7.36
N ALA A 203 -4.72 68.08 -8.59
CA ALA A 203 -5.99 67.43 -8.82
C ALA A 203 -6.05 65.99 -8.28
N ARG A 204 -4.93 65.25 -8.22
CA ARG A 204 -4.91 63.87 -7.68
C ARG A 204 -4.84 63.81 -6.17
N ASN A 205 -4.34 64.86 -5.52
CA ASN A 205 -4.16 64.92 -4.07
C ASN A 205 -5.20 65.80 -3.36
N HIS A 206 -6.11 66.44 -4.10
CA HIS A 206 -7.19 67.20 -3.47
C HIS A 206 -8.04 66.28 -2.59
N THR A 207 -8.36 66.77 -1.40
CA THR A 207 -9.28 66.12 -0.48
C THR A 207 -10.47 67.04 -0.30
N HIS A 208 -11.67 66.48 -0.27
CA HIS A 208 -12.87 67.22 0.10
C HIS A 208 -13.20 66.91 1.55
N THR A 209 -13.40 67.97 2.34
CA THR A 209 -14.14 67.81 3.59
C THR A 209 -15.59 67.46 3.26
N TRP A 210 -16.28 66.78 4.18
CA TRP A 210 -17.66 66.34 3.96
C TRP A 210 -18.60 67.46 3.47
N ASN A 211 -18.46 68.66 4.04
CA ASN A 211 -19.28 69.82 3.70
C ASN A 211 -18.98 70.43 2.31
N GLN A 212 -17.87 70.04 1.68
CA GLN A 212 -17.46 70.53 0.35
C GLN A 212 -17.95 69.62 -0.78
N ILE A 213 -18.49 68.44 -0.46
CA ILE A 213 -19.05 67.53 -1.48
C ILE A 213 -20.47 67.97 -1.77
N THR A 214 -20.64 68.83 -2.77
CA THR A 214 -21.95 69.33 -3.22
C THR A 214 -22.37 68.66 -4.53
N GLY A 215 -23.66 68.36 -4.69
CA GLY A 215 -24.21 67.78 -5.93
C GLY A 215 -24.25 66.25 -5.96
N VAL A 216 -23.69 65.58 -4.95
CA VAL A 216 -23.93 64.15 -4.70
C VAL A 216 -24.87 64.04 -3.49
N PRO A 217 -26.04 63.40 -3.62
CA PRO A 217 -26.97 63.25 -2.50
C PRO A 217 -26.40 62.33 -1.42
N ASP A 218 -26.93 62.44 -0.21
CA ASP A 218 -26.64 61.48 0.87
C ASP A 218 -27.28 60.12 0.56
N GLY A 219 -26.59 59.04 0.93
CA GLY A 219 -27.07 57.68 0.79
C GLY A 219 -28.21 57.40 1.76
N THR A 220 -29.35 56.95 1.24
CA THR A 220 -30.50 56.51 2.03
C THR A 220 -30.95 55.11 1.56
N LEU A 221 -31.94 54.52 2.24
CA LEU A 221 -32.51 53.24 1.82
C LEU A 221 -33.21 53.30 0.45
N THR A 222 -33.53 54.50 -0.05
CA THR A 222 -34.27 54.72 -1.29
C THR A 222 -33.48 55.51 -2.34
N GLN A 223 -32.31 56.06 -2.00
CA GLN A 223 -31.50 56.90 -2.88
C GLN A 223 -30.02 56.57 -2.72
N LYS A 224 -29.34 56.29 -3.85
CA LYS A 224 -27.88 56.12 -3.87
C LYS A 224 -27.20 57.45 -3.59
N GLY A 225 -26.13 57.44 -2.80
CA GLY A 225 -25.43 58.63 -2.37
C GLY A 225 -24.18 58.34 -1.55
N ILE A 226 -23.56 59.39 -1.01
CA ILE A 226 -22.42 59.27 -0.08
C ILE A 226 -22.89 59.07 1.36
N VAL A 227 -22.12 58.34 2.17
CA VAL A 227 -22.40 58.14 3.60
C VAL A 227 -21.15 58.39 4.42
N LYS A 228 -21.31 59.02 5.57
CA LYS A 228 -20.21 59.23 6.51
C LYS A 228 -19.99 57.95 7.31
N LEU A 229 -18.76 57.48 7.40
CA LEU A 229 -18.45 56.27 8.16
C LEU A 229 -18.30 56.59 9.65
N SER A 230 -18.80 55.70 10.50
CA SER A 230 -18.74 55.81 11.95
C SER A 230 -18.18 54.54 12.57
N SER A 231 -17.28 54.71 13.53
CA SER A 231 -16.70 53.60 14.30
C SER A 231 -17.31 53.45 15.71
N ALA A 232 -18.36 54.21 16.02
CA ALA A 232 -19.09 54.05 17.28
C ALA A 232 -19.90 52.74 17.30
N THR A 233 -19.87 52.03 18.43
CA THR A 233 -20.64 50.77 18.61
C THR A 233 -22.06 51.00 19.14
N ASP A 234 -22.41 52.24 19.42
CA ASP A 234 -23.62 52.73 20.07
C ASP A 234 -24.24 53.91 19.31
N SER A 235 -23.80 54.15 18.07
CA SER A 235 -24.34 55.23 17.24
C SER A 235 -25.83 54.97 16.95
N THR A 236 -26.64 56.01 17.15
CA THR A 236 -28.07 56.02 16.77
C THR A 236 -28.31 56.71 15.43
N SER A 237 -27.24 57.08 14.71
CA SER A 237 -27.35 57.80 13.44
C SER A 237 -27.96 56.93 12.35
N THR A 238 -28.92 57.48 11.61
CA THR A 238 -29.52 56.84 10.42
C THR A 238 -28.85 57.29 9.12
N THR A 239 -27.87 58.19 9.18
CA THR A 239 -27.17 58.78 8.03
C THR A 239 -25.68 58.41 7.96
N GLU A 240 -25.17 57.76 9.01
CA GLU A 240 -23.80 57.23 9.04
C GLU A 240 -23.82 55.71 8.81
N ALA A 241 -22.81 55.19 8.11
CA ALA A 241 -22.62 53.76 7.95
C ALA A 241 -21.58 53.24 8.95
N ALA A 242 -21.87 52.12 9.61
CA ALA A 242 -20.94 51.49 10.54
C ALA A 242 -19.72 50.94 9.79
N THR A 243 -18.52 51.19 10.31
CA THR A 243 -17.30 50.56 9.80
C THR A 243 -17.28 49.06 10.15
N PRO A 244 -16.56 48.22 9.37
CA PRO A 244 -16.35 46.82 9.74
C PRO A 244 -15.81 46.64 11.16
N SER A 245 -14.96 47.58 11.63
CA SER A 245 -14.46 47.58 13.01
C SER A 245 -15.55 47.82 14.06
N ALA A 246 -16.50 48.74 13.82
CA ALA A 246 -17.63 48.96 14.71
C ALA A 246 -18.58 47.75 14.74
N VAL A 247 -18.89 47.18 13.57
CA VAL A 247 -19.73 45.98 13.48
C VAL A 247 -19.09 44.82 14.23
N LYS A 248 -17.79 44.59 14.03
CA LYS A 248 -17.05 43.55 14.75
C LYS A 248 -17.06 43.81 16.26
N ALA A 249 -16.77 45.03 16.70
CA ALA A 249 -16.75 45.37 18.12
C ALA A 249 -18.13 45.24 18.79
N ALA A 250 -19.20 45.64 18.10
CA ALA A 250 -20.57 45.45 18.58
C ALA A 250 -20.94 43.96 18.66
N MET A 251 -20.56 43.16 17.66
CA MET A 251 -20.78 41.72 17.64
C MET A 251 -19.99 41.01 18.74
N ASP A 252 -18.72 41.37 18.95
CA ASP A 252 -17.89 40.82 20.01
C ASP A 252 -18.48 41.17 21.39
N LYS A 253 -18.95 42.41 21.59
CA LYS A 253 -19.68 42.81 22.81
C LYS A 253 -20.96 42.01 23.00
N ALA A 254 -21.74 41.79 21.94
CA ALA A 254 -22.96 40.99 22.00
C ALA A 254 -22.68 39.53 22.36
N ASN A 255 -21.65 38.93 21.74
CA ASN A 255 -21.23 37.56 22.01
C ASN A 255 -20.63 37.40 23.42
N ALA A 256 -19.92 38.41 23.92
CA ALA A 256 -19.41 38.43 25.30
C ALA A 256 -20.54 38.63 26.33
N ALA A 257 -21.57 39.39 25.98
CA ALA A 257 -22.75 39.61 26.82
C ALA A 257 -23.73 38.41 26.79
N ALA A 258 -23.70 37.59 25.73
CA ALA A 258 -24.49 36.37 25.64
C ALA A 258 -23.93 35.32 26.61
N PRO A 259 -24.65 34.92 27.66
CA PRO A 259 -24.16 33.90 28.57
C PRO A 259 -24.12 32.55 27.84
N ALA A 260 -22.96 31.88 27.79
CA ALA A 260 -22.84 30.51 27.30
C ALA A 260 -23.74 29.51 28.08
N SER A 261 -24.11 29.88 29.30
CA SER A 261 -25.09 29.24 30.17
C SER A 261 -25.80 30.34 30.93
N HIS A 262 -27.13 30.38 30.86
CA HIS A 262 -27.95 31.22 31.73
C HIS A 262 -28.89 30.34 32.54
N THR A 263 -29.14 30.73 33.79
CA THR A 263 -30.02 30.00 34.71
C THR A 263 -31.29 30.81 34.92
N HIS A 264 -32.44 30.16 34.79
CA HIS A 264 -33.71 30.70 35.26
C HIS A 264 -34.04 30.06 36.60
N ALA A 265 -34.51 30.85 37.57
CA ALA A 265 -35.19 30.23 38.70
C ALA A 265 -36.43 29.50 38.17
N TRP A 266 -36.73 28.30 38.70
CA TRP A 266 -37.83 27.47 38.19
C TRP A 266 -39.17 28.21 38.12
N ASN A 267 -39.42 29.11 39.09
CA ASN A 267 -40.62 29.94 39.15
C ASN A 267 -40.67 31.10 38.12
N GLN A 268 -39.58 31.36 37.39
CA GLN A 268 -39.49 32.39 36.37
C GLN A 268 -39.70 31.85 34.94
N ILE A 269 -39.74 30.52 34.77
CA ILE A 269 -39.99 29.90 33.47
C ILE A 269 -41.51 29.85 33.24
N THR A 270 -42.06 30.90 32.63
CA THR A 270 -43.48 31.00 32.29
C THR A 270 -43.70 30.78 30.79
N GLY A 271 -44.78 30.07 30.40
CA GLY A 271 -45.14 29.86 28.99
C GLY A 271 -44.53 28.63 28.32
N VAL A 272 -43.68 27.88 29.04
CA VAL A 272 -43.28 26.52 28.66
C VAL A 272 -44.12 25.55 29.49
N PRO A 273 -44.92 24.67 28.87
CA PRO A 273 -45.71 23.69 29.60
C PRO A 273 -44.81 22.65 30.27
N ASP A 274 -45.34 21.96 31.28
CA ASP A 274 -44.67 20.80 31.86
C ASP A 274 -44.56 19.67 30.84
N GLY A 275 -43.45 18.91 30.87
CA GLY A 275 -43.27 17.74 30.03
C GLY A 275 -44.19 16.60 30.45
N THR A 276 -45.01 16.11 29.52
CA THR A 276 -45.87 14.93 29.72
C THR A 276 -45.58 13.89 28.64
N LEU A 277 -46.24 12.72 28.70
CA LEU A 277 -46.10 11.68 27.65
C LEU A 277 -46.63 12.13 26.28
N THR A 278 -47.44 13.19 26.22
CA THR A 278 -48.07 13.68 24.99
C THR A 278 -47.71 15.13 24.65
N GLN A 279 -46.99 15.85 25.53
CA GLN A 279 -46.64 17.25 25.37
C GLN A 279 -45.16 17.48 25.73
N LYS A 280 -44.41 18.08 24.80
CA LYS A 280 -43.03 18.52 25.06
C LYS A 280 -43.04 19.69 26.04
N GLY A 281 -42.14 19.68 27.02
CA GLY A 281 -42.10 20.67 28.10
C GLY A 281 -40.88 20.53 28.99
N ILE A 282 -40.86 21.26 30.11
CA ILE A 282 -39.81 21.17 31.14
C ILE A 282 -40.24 20.19 32.25
N VAL A 283 -39.28 19.47 32.85
CA VAL A 283 -39.55 18.51 33.93
C VAL A 283 -38.51 18.70 35.02
N LYS A 284 -38.95 18.74 36.28
CA LYS A 284 -38.07 18.85 37.44
C LYS A 284 -37.47 17.49 37.76
N LEU A 285 -36.17 17.45 38.04
CA LEU A 285 -35.48 16.21 38.39
C LEU A 285 -35.61 15.92 39.89
N ASN A 286 -35.80 14.66 40.25
CA ASN A 286 -35.91 14.16 41.63
C ASN A 286 -34.98 12.96 41.86
N SER A 287 -34.27 12.94 42.99
CA SER A 287 -33.33 11.86 43.36
C SER A 287 -33.83 10.93 44.47
N ALA A 288 -35.08 11.06 44.92
CA ALA A 288 -35.69 10.13 45.87
C ALA A 288 -35.99 8.77 45.21
N THR A 289 -35.74 7.68 45.94
CA THR A 289 -35.97 6.29 45.44
C THR A 289 -37.39 5.78 45.68
N ASP A 290 -38.20 6.55 46.37
CA ASP A 290 -39.56 6.25 46.83
C ASP A 290 -40.56 7.36 46.43
N SER A 291 -40.16 8.25 45.52
CA SER A 291 -41.02 9.32 45.05
C SER A 291 -42.26 8.76 44.35
N THR A 292 -43.43 9.29 44.71
CA THR A 292 -44.71 9.02 44.04
C THR A 292 -45.08 10.12 43.04
N SER A 293 -44.20 11.09 42.79
CA SER A 293 -44.47 12.21 41.91
C SER A 293 -44.64 11.75 40.46
N THR A 294 -45.71 12.21 39.82
CA THR A 294 -45.95 11.99 38.38
C THR A 294 -45.49 13.16 37.50
N THR A 295 -44.95 14.22 38.12
CA THR A 295 -44.56 15.48 37.44
C THR A 295 -43.06 15.74 37.53
N GLU A 296 -42.30 14.82 38.13
CA GLU A 296 -40.84 14.90 38.25
C GLU A 296 -40.19 13.67 37.60
N ALA A 297 -39.04 13.85 36.97
CA ALA A 297 -38.28 12.76 36.39
C ALA A 297 -37.21 12.27 37.37
N ALA A 298 -37.09 10.94 37.51
CA ALA A 298 -36.05 10.35 38.34
C ALA A 298 -34.66 10.63 37.76
N THR A 299 -33.71 11.03 38.61
CA THR A 299 -32.32 11.16 38.19
C THR A 299 -31.69 9.78 37.94
N PRO A 300 -30.62 9.69 37.12
CA PRO A 300 -29.85 8.45 37.00
C PRO A 300 -29.39 7.88 38.35
N SER A 301 -29.08 8.75 39.33
CA SER A 301 -28.75 8.34 40.70
C SER A 301 -29.92 7.70 41.45
N ALA A 302 -31.14 8.21 41.33
CA ALA A 302 -32.34 7.59 41.91
C ALA A 302 -32.63 6.23 41.28
N VAL A 303 -32.55 6.13 39.96
CA VAL A 303 -32.77 4.86 39.23
C VAL A 303 -31.72 3.83 39.63
N LYS A 304 -30.44 4.22 39.69
CA LYS A 304 -29.36 3.35 40.15
C LYS A 304 -29.59 2.89 41.60
N ALA A 305 -29.92 3.81 42.51
CA ALA A 305 -30.16 3.47 43.90
C ALA A 305 -31.38 2.55 44.11
N ALA A 306 -32.44 2.72 43.32
CA ALA A 306 -33.59 1.82 43.32
C ALA A 306 -33.22 0.42 42.77
N MET A 307 -32.44 0.37 41.69
CA MET A 307 -31.94 -0.89 41.12
C MET A 307 -30.99 -1.63 42.07
N ASP A 308 -30.08 -0.90 42.73
CA ASP A 308 -29.16 -1.47 43.72
C ASP A 308 -29.95 -2.04 44.93
N LYS A 309 -30.98 -1.31 45.41
CA LYS A 309 -31.88 -1.81 46.46
C LYS A 309 -32.65 -3.05 46.02
N ALA A 310 -33.18 -3.08 44.79
CA ALA A 310 -33.88 -4.24 44.26
C ALA A 310 -32.94 -5.46 44.09
N SER A 311 -31.72 -5.21 43.61
CA SER A 311 -30.69 -6.25 43.45
C SER A 311 -30.20 -6.79 44.80
N ALA A 312 -30.14 -5.94 45.84
CA ALA A 312 -29.82 -6.37 47.20
C ALA A 312 -30.98 -7.13 47.88
N ALA A 313 -32.22 -6.81 47.53
CA ALA A 313 -33.41 -7.51 48.04
C ALA A 313 -33.70 -8.84 47.32
N ALA A 314 -33.17 -9.03 46.10
CA ALA A 314 -33.24 -10.29 45.37
C ALA A 314 -32.18 -11.27 45.90
N PRO A 315 -32.55 -12.43 46.47
CA PRO A 315 -31.57 -13.43 46.85
C PRO A 315 -30.82 -13.94 45.61
N ALA A 316 -29.48 -13.88 45.62
CA ALA A 316 -28.64 -14.43 44.56
C ALA A 316 -28.87 -15.95 44.35
N SER A 317 -29.40 -16.63 45.37
CA SER A 317 -29.98 -17.96 45.27
C SER A 317 -31.21 -18.05 46.17
N HIS A 318 -32.28 -18.65 45.66
CA HIS A 318 -33.45 -19.02 46.42
C HIS A 318 -33.77 -20.49 46.15
N THR A 319 -34.44 -21.15 47.08
CA THR A 319 -34.83 -22.56 46.94
C THR A 319 -36.33 -22.65 46.77
N HIS A 320 -36.77 -23.54 45.88
CA HIS A 320 -38.18 -23.91 45.73
C HIS A 320 -38.31 -25.37 46.13
N ALA A 321 -39.39 -25.71 46.85
CA ALA A 321 -39.78 -27.11 46.93
C ALA A 321 -40.15 -27.60 45.52
N TRP A 322 -39.80 -28.83 45.15
CA TRP A 322 -40.05 -29.38 43.80
C TRP A 322 -41.50 -29.18 43.33
N GLY A 323 -42.48 -29.33 44.23
CA GLY A 323 -43.91 -29.14 43.92
C GLY A 323 -44.37 -27.69 43.73
N GLN A 324 -43.53 -26.69 44.01
CA GLN A 324 -43.83 -25.26 43.83
C GLN A 324 -43.33 -24.71 42.49
N ILE A 325 -42.55 -25.50 41.73
CA ILE A 325 -42.06 -25.10 40.41
C ILE A 325 -43.14 -25.41 39.37
N THR A 326 -44.05 -24.47 39.13
CA THR A 326 -45.12 -24.60 38.13
C THR A 326 -44.79 -23.80 36.87
N GLY A 327 -45.01 -24.37 35.68
CA GLY A 327 -44.83 -23.69 34.39
C GLY A 327 -43.46 -23.89 33.73
N THR A 328 -42.52 -24.58 34.38
CA THR A 328 -41.31 -25.11 33.72
C THR A 328 -41.56 -26.58 33.36
N PRO A 329 -41.47 -26.97 32.08
CA PRO A 329 -41.68 -28.36 31.68
C PRO A 329 -40.60 -29.29 32.24
N ASP A 330 -40.93 -30.57 32.35
CA ASP A 330 -39.94 -31.60 32.66
C ASP A 330 -38.91 -31.70 31.54
N GLY A 331 -37.65 -31.93 31.91
CA GLY A 331 -36.58 -32.14 30.93
C GLY A 331 -36.77 -33.46 30.21
N THR A 332 -36.86 -33.42 28.87
CA THR A 332 -36.91 -34.60 28.00
C THR A 332 -35.77 -34.56 26.99
N LEU A 333 -35.60 -35.61 26.18
CA LEU A 333 -34.59 -35.64 25.12
C LEU A 333 -34.79 -34.56 24.04
N THR A 334 -35.99 -33.98 23.95
CA THR A 334 -36.36 -32.99 22.92
C THR A 334 -36.80 -31.65 23.51
N GLN A 335 -36.87 -31.52 24.83
CA GLN A 335 -37.36 -30.33 25.52
C GLN A 335 -36.48 -29.98 26.72
N LYS A 336 -35.98 -28.74 26.74
CA LYS A 336 -35.27 -28.20 27.91
C LYS A 336 -36.23 -28.04 29.08
N GLY A 337 -35.84 -28.49 30.26
CA GLY A 337 -36.68 -28.50 31.46
C GLY A 337 -35.90 -28.88 32.72
N ILE A 338 -36.62 -29.12 33.82
CA ILE A 338 -36.05 -29.60 35.09
C ILE A 338 -36.24 -31.12 35.22
N VAL A 339 -35.29 -31.83 35.84
CA VAL A 339 -35.38 -33.30 36.03
C VAL A 339 -35.04 -33.66 37.47
N LYS A 340 -35.86 -34.50 38.09
CA LYS A 340 -35.62 -35.00 39.45
C LYS A 340 -34.56 -36.11 39.40
N LEU A 341 -33.58 -36.06 40.30
CA LEU A 341 -32.50 -37.05 40.37
C LEU A 341 -32.86 -38.22 41.30
N ASN A 342 -32.47 -39.43 40.90
CA ASN A 342 -32.67 -40.69 41.64
C ASN A 342 -31.35 -41.43 41.86
N ASN A 343 -31.14 -42.00 43.05
CA ASN A 343 -29.93 -42.72 43.43
C ASN A 343 -30.07 -44.26 43.46
N ALA A 344 -31.21 -44.81 43.07
CA ALA A 344 -31.43 -46.26 43.02
C ALA A 344 -30.73 -46.90 41.80
N THR A 345 -30.09 -48.05 42.01
CA THR A 345 -29.35 -48.80 40.95
C THR A 345 -30.25 -49.73 40.12
N ASP A 346 -31.53 -49.81 40.50
CA ASP A 346 -32.56 -50.70 39.97
C ASP A 346 -33.85 -49.93 39.63
N SER A 347 -33.76 -48.59 39.57
CA SER A 347 -34.91 -47.75 39.23
C SER A 347 -35.42 -48.06 37.83
N THR A 348 -36.73 -48.19 37.70
CA THR A 348 -37.45 -48.30 36.42
C THR A 348 -38.11 -46.97 36.02
N SER A 349 -37.83 -45.88 36.74
CA SER A 349 -38.43 -44.57 36.47
C SER A 349 -37.98 -44.04 35.11
N THR A 350 -38.94 -43.60 34.29
CA THR A 350 -38.70 -42.93 33.00
C THR A 350 -38.72 -41.41 33.12
N THR A 351 -38.99 -40.88 34.31
CA THR A 351 -39.17 -39.43 34.58
C THR A 351 -38.12 -38.86 35.53
N GLU A 352 -37.25 -39.71 36.09
CA GLU A 352 -36.15 -39.31 36.97
C GLU A 352 -34.82 -39.69 36.32
N ALA A 353 -33.81 -38.84 36.46
CA ALA A 353 -32.46 -39.14 35.97
C ALA A 353 -31.62 -39.82 37.05
N ALA A 354 -30.84 -40.83 36.67
CA ALA A 354 -29.90 -41.47 37.57
C ALA A 354 -28.79 -40.49 37.99
N THR A 355 -28.48 -40.46 39.28
CA THR A 355 -27.32 -39.75 39.80
C THR A 355 -26.02 -40.42 39.34
N PRO A 356 -24.89 -39.68 39.28
CA PRO A 356 -23.57 -40.25 38.99
C PRO A 356 -23.20 -41.41 39.93
N SER A 357 -23.63 -41.36 41.20
CA SER A 357 -23.43 -42.42 42.19
C SER A 357 -24.21 -43.69 41.85
N ALA A 358 -25.47 -43.58 41.40
CA ALA A 358 -26.25 -44.74 40.97
C ALA A 358 -25.64 -45.39 39.72
N VAL A 359 -25.20 -44.59 38.75
CA VAL A 359 -24.53 -45.08 37.54
C VAL A 359 -23.23 -45.79 37.90
N LYS A 360 -22.41 -45.20 38.77
CA LYS A 360 -21.17 -45.83 39.24
C LYS A 360 -21.44 -47.16 39.94
N ALA A 361 -22.41 -47.21 40.85
CA ALA A 361 -22.74 -48.42 41.60
C ALA A 361 -23.29 -49.54 40.71
N ALA A 362 -24.06 -49.22 39.66
CA ALA A 362 -24.51 -50.19 38.67
C ALA A 362 -23.34 -50.75 37.84
N MET A 363 -22.40 -49.88 37.42
CA MET A 363 -21.20 -50.27 36.69
C MET A 363 -20.27 -51.18 37.52
N ASP A 364 -20.06 -50.84 38.80
CA ASP A 364 -19.24 -51.65 39.71
C ASP A 364 -19.84 -53.07 39.88
N LYS A 365 -21.17 -53.19 40.01
CA LYS A 365 -21.87 -54.50 40.06
C LYS A 365 -21.68 -55.30 38.77
N ALA A 366 -21.77 -54.66 37.59
CA ALA A 366 -21.56 -55.30 36.31
C ALA A 366 -20.12 -55.82 36.13
N ASN A 367 -19.13 -55.02 36.52
CA ASN A 367 -17.71 -55.41 36.47
C ASN A 367 -17.39 -56.58 37.41
N ALA A 368 -17.98 -56.60 38.62
CA ALA A 368 -17.83 -57.72 39.54
C ALA A 368 -18.36 -59.04 38.95
N ALA A 369 -19.54 -59.01 38.29
CA ALA A 369 -20.11 -60.17 37.61
C ALA A 369 -19.25 -60.66 36.44
N LEU A 370 -18.69 -59.74 35.65
CA LEU A 370 -17.78 -60.06 34.54
C LEU A 370 -16.50 -60.75 35.02
N ASN A 371 -15.91 -60.29 36.13
CA ASN A 371 -14.70 -60.88 36.70
C ASN A 371 -14.91 -62.32 37.22
N LEU A 372 -16.09 -62.62 37.77
CA LEU A 372 -16.48 -63.98 38.15
C LEU A 372 -16.54 -64.91 36.93
N ALA A 373 -17.13 -64.46 35.83
CA ALA A 373 -17.21 -65.23 34.58
C ALA A 373 -15.83 -65.49 33.96
N ASN A 374 -14.95 -64.50 33.94
CA ASN A 374 -13.58 -64.62 33.40
C ASN A 374 -12.68 -65.55 34.23
N THR A 375 -12.90 -65.63 35.54
CA THR A 375 -12.15 -66.54 36.44
C THR A 375 -12.56 -68.01 36.21
N ALA A 376 -13.82 -68.26 35.84
CA ALA A 376 -14.30 -69.60 35.49
C ALA A 376 -13.76 -70.08 34.13
N ALA A 377 -13.49 -69.17 33.19
CA ALA A 377 -12.99 -69.50 31.85
C ALA A 377 -11.46 -69.73 31.78
N SER A 378 -10.69 -69.29 32.78
CA SER A 378 -9.21 -69.31 32.77
C SER A 378 -8.57 -70.47 33.52
N ASN A 379 -9.34 -71.29 34.25
CA ASN A 379 -8.88 -72.53 34.87
C ASN A 379 -9.40 -73.72 34.06
N GLY A 380 -8.58 -74.27 33.15
CA GLY A 380 -8.89 -75.49 32.40
C GLY A 380 -9.22 -76.70 33.29
N PRO A 381 -9.62 -77.86 32.71
CA PRO A 381 -10.08 -79.01 33.49
C PRO A 381 -9.04 -79.43 34.54
N ARG A 382 -9.46 -79.50 35.81
CA ARG A 382 -8.57 -79.89 36.92
C ARG A 382 -8.32 -81.39 36.81
N TYR A 383 -7.06 -81.80 36.78
CA TYR A 383 -6.71 -83.22 36.71
C TYR A 383 -5.58 -83.59 37.67
N GLN A 384 -5.54 -84.87 38.03
CA GLN A 384 -4.43 -85.50 38.74
C GLN A 384 -3.94 -86.70 37.94
N PHE A 385 -2.62 -86.78 37.74
CA PHE A 385 -1.97 -87.79 36.91
C PHE A 385 -1.14 -88.73 37.78
N PHE A 386 -1.43 -90.03 37.70
CA PHE A 386 -0.78 -91.08 38.49
C PHE A 386 0.05 -91.97 37.56
N THR A 387 1.35 -92.04 37.84
CA THR A 387 2.32 -92.94 37.19
C THR A 387 2.81 -94.06 38.11
N ALA A 388 2.30 -94.08 39.35
CA ALA A 388 2.51 -95.11 40.35
C ALA A 388 1.23 -95.23 41.20
N ASN A 389 1.12 -96.31 41.97
CA ASN A 389 -0.02 -96.52 42.86
C ASN A 389 -0.19 -95.34 43.84
N GLY A 390 -1.43 -94.91 44.05
CA GLY A 390 -1.74 -93.74 44.85
C GLY A 390 -3.19 -93.69 45.32
N THR A 391 -3.61 -92.54 45.82
CA THR A 391 -5.00 -92.28 46.19
C THR A 391 -5.48 -90.95 45.63
N PHE A 392 -6.75 -90.90 45.24
CA PHE A 392 -7.43 -89.71 44.74
C PHE A 392 -8.56 -89.32 45.70
N THR A 393 -8.54 -88.11 46.22
CA THR A 393 -9.63 -87.56 47.05
C THR A 393 -10.48 -86.61 46.24
N VAL A 394 -11.77 -86.90 46.14
CA VAL A 394 -12.72 -86.15 45.32
C VAL A 394 -12.94 -84.75 45.91
N PRO A 395 -12.77 -83.66 45.14
CA PRO A 395 -13.05 -82.31 45.65
C PRO A 395 -14.50 -82.07 46.04
N ASP A 396 -14.74 -81.02 46.83
CA ASP A 396 -16.07 -80.65 47.29
C ASP A 396 -16.99 -80.33 46.09
N GLY A 397 -18.22 -80.84 46.09
CA GLY A 397 -19.20 -80.65 45.01
C GLY A 397 -19.04 -81.53 43.77
N VAL A 398 -17.95 -82.30 43.61
CA VAL A 398 -17.74 -83.17 42.45
C VAL A 398 -18.46 -84.52 42.62
N THR A 399 -19.29 -84.89 41.64
CA THR A 399 -20.06 -86.14 41.63
C THR A 399 -19.70 -87.11 40.50
N GLN A 400 -18.89 -86.67 39.53
CA GLN A 400 -18.40 -87.49 38.42
C GLN A 400 -16.97 -87.06 38.07
N VAL A 401 -16.15 -88.01 37.61
CA VAL A 401 -14.79 -87.75 37.13
C VAL A 401 -14.55 -88.45 35.80
N PHE A 402 -13.79 -87.81 34.93
CA PHE A 402 -13.32 -88.39 33.67
C PHE A 402 -11.98 -89.07 33.91
N VAL A 403 -11.89 -90.37 33.62
CA VAL A 403 -10.70 -91.19 33.86
C VAL A 403 -10.16 -91.72 32.55
N GLU A 404 -8.88 -91.47 32.30
CA GLU A 404 -8.11 -92.00 31.18
C GLU A 404 -6.95 -92.80 31.75
N MET A 405 -6.84 -94.07 31.40
CA MET A 405 -5.81 -94.96 31.96
C MET A 405 -5.29 -95.95 30.91
N LEU A 406 -4.03 -96.32 31.07
CA LEU A 406 -3.34 -97.28 30.20
C LEU A 406 -2.74 -98.37 31.06
N GLY A 407 -2.91 -99.64 30.68
CA GLY A 407 -2.20 -100.76 31.33
C GLY A 407 -0.69 -100.72 31.08
N GLY A 408 0.09 -101.43 31.89
CA GLY A 408 1.54 -101.58 31.64
C GLY A 408 1.77 -102.41 30.37
N GLY A 409 2.84 -102.14 29.61
CA GLY A 409 3.17 -102.91 28.41
C GLY A 409 3.78 -104.26 28.74
N GLY A 410 3.60 -105.26 27.89
CA GLY A 410 4.17 -106.59 28.05
C GLY A 410 5.67 -106.65 27.78
N GLY A 411 6.38 -107.58 28.42
CA GLY A 411 7.78 -107.84 28.16
C GLY A 411 8.01 -108.53 26.82
N GLY A 412 9.10 -108.21 26.15
CA GLY A 412 9.53 -108.96 24.95
C GLY A 412 10.06 -110.35 25.30
N GLY A 413 9.91 -111.31 24.40
CA GLY A 413 10.46 -112.66 24.57
C GLY A 413 11.98 -112.71 24.36
N GLY A 414 12.64 -113.67 25.00
CA GLY A 414 14.07 -113.96 24.75
C GLY A 414 14.30 -114.72 23.45
N GLY A 415 15.47 -114.58 22.84
CA GLY A 415 15.87 -115.41 21.68
C GLY A 415 16.53 -116.73 22.11
N GLY A 416 16.50 -117.77 21.27
CA GLY A 416 17.15 -119.08 21.53
C GLY A 416 17.60 -119.80 20.25
N CYS A 417 18.16 -121.02 20.31
CA CYS A 417 18.56 -121.78 19.11
C CYS A 417 18.36 -123.29 19.25
N SER A 418 17.98 -123.99 18.18
CA SER A 418 17.70 -125.44 18.15
C SER A 418 18.23 -126.09 16.85
N PRO A 419 18.58 -127.39 16.82
CA PRO A 419 18.94 -128.05 15.56
C PRO A 419 17.68 -128.36 14.74
N ALA A 420 17.69 -128.05 13.44
CA ALA A 420 16.64 -128.48 12.51
C ALA A 420 16.81 -129.96 12.12
N PRO A 421 15.71 -130.65 11.74
CA PRO A 421 15.74 -132.04 11.27
C PRO A 421 16.66 -132.24 10.06
N ASP A 422 16.83 -131.19 9.25
CA ASP A 422 17.63 -131.17 8.02
C ASP A 422 19.12 -130.89 8.25
N LYS A 423 19.58 -130.93 9.51
CA LYS A 423 20.98 -130.73 9.88
C LYS A 423 21.49 -129.33 9.54
N THR A 424 20.66 -128.32 9.77
CA THR A 424 21.05 -126.90 9.87
C THR A 424 20.77 -126.36 11.29
N ASN A 425 21.56 -125.39 11.76
CA ASN A 425 21.30 -124.75 13.06
C ASN A 425 20.20 -123.69 12.87
N THR A 426 19.08 -123.82 13.57
CA THR A 426 18.01 -122.82 13.58
C THR A 426 18.18 -121.87 14.75
N PHE A 427 18.26 -120.59 14.45
CA PHE A 427 18.35 -119.52 15.43
C PHE A 427 17.06 -118.76 15.47
N SER A 428 16.77 -118.22 16.64
CA SER A 428 15.49 -117.61 16.85
C SER A 428 15.57 -116.30 17.59
N ALA A 429 14.61 -115.47 17.24
CA ALA A 429 14.47 -114.12 17.72
C ALA A 429 13.14 -114.04 18.47
N GLY A 430 13.22 -113.64 19.73
CA GLY A 430 12.06 -113.36 20.55
C GLY A 430 11.23 -112.26 19.91
N ARG A 431 9.92 -112.34 20.10
CA ARG A 431 8.98 -111.32 19.61
C ARG A 431 8.88 -110.20 20.65
N GLY A 432 8.62 -108.98 20.18
CA GLY A 432 8.32 -107.86 21.07
C GLY A 432 7.00 -108.07 21.80
N GLY A 433 6.88 -107.50 23.00
CA GLY A 433 5.66 -107.48 23.80
C GLY A 433 4.62 -106.50 23.27
N ASP A 434 3.37 -106.72 23.64
CA ASP A 434 2.25 -105.86 23.25
C ASP A 434 2.09 -104.66 24.19
N HIS A 435 1.39 -103.63 23.72
CA HIS A 435 1.05 -102.48 24.55
C HIS A 435 -0.14 -102.80 25.48
N GLY A 436 -0.25 -102.09 26.60
CA GLY A 436 -1.42 -102.12 27.47
C GLY A 436 -2.63 -101.44 26.84
N GLU A 437 -3.81 -101.88 27.25
CA GLU A 437 -5.10 -101.34 26.79
C GLU A 437 -5.27 -99.89 27.26
N LEU A 438 -5.77 -99.01 26.39
CA LEU A 438 -6.22 -97.66 26.75
C LEU A 438 -7.70 -97.69 27.10
N LYS A 439 -8.06 -97.17 28.27
CA LYS A 439 -9.44 -97.08 28.73
C LYS A 439 -9.79 -95.67 29.17
N ILE A 440 -10.91 -95.19 28.64
CA ILE A 440 -11.47 -93.88 28.94
C ILE A 440 -12.90 -94.07 29.42
N ALA A 441 -13.24 -93.53 30.58
CA ALA A 441 -14.59 -93.63 31.14
C ALA A 441 -14.93 -92.46 32.07
N ILE A 442 -16.22 -92.15 32.18
CA ILE A 442 -16.75 -91.23 33.20
C ILE A 442 -17.26 -92.08 34.36
N ILE A 443 -16.77 -91.80 35.57
CA ILE A 443 -17.09 -92.57 36.77
C ILE A 443 -17.78 -91.69 37.79
N GLY A 444 -18.91 -92.17 38.31
CA GLY A 444 -19.60 -91.53 39.44
C GLY A 444 -18.77 -91.65 40.71
N VAL A 445 -18.58 -90.54 41.41
CA VAL A 445 -17.82 -90.47 42.66
C VAL A 445 -18.60 -89.73 43.73
N THR A 446 -18.27 -90.00 44.99
CA THR A 446 -18.84 -89.26 46.11
C THR A 446 -17.90 -88.13 46.50
N SER A 447 -18.42 -86.90 46.56
CA SER A 447 -17.64 -85.73 46.98
C SER A 447 -16.95 -85.95 48.33
N LYS A 448 -15.70 -85.49 48.47
CA LYS A 448 -14.79 -85.65 49.63
C LYS A 448 -14.35 -87.08 49.95
N LYS A 449 -14.79 -88.10 49.21
CA LYS A 449 -14.35 -89.49 49.42
C LYS A 449 -13.00 -89.75 48.75
N THR A 450 -12.17 -90.59 49.38
CA THR A 450 -10.86 -91.03 48.84
C THR A 450 -10.96 -92.42 48.21
N TYR A 451 -10.40 -92.58 47.02
CA TYR A 451 -10.34 -93.83 46.26
C TYR A 451 -8.90 -94.22 45.95
N THR A 452 -8.60 -95.51 45.92
CA THR A 452 -7.28 -96.02 45.52
C THR A 452 -7.14 -96.01 44.00
N VAL A 453 -5.95 -95.65 43.53
CA VAL A 453 -5.53 -95.68 42.13
C VAL A 453 -4.41 -96.69 41.99
N SER A 454 -4.56 -97.66 41.10
CA SER A 454 -3.53 -98.64 40.78
C SER A 454 -3.01 -98.40 39.38
N VAL A 455 -1.69 -98.34 39.23
CA VAL A 455 -1.01 -98.20 37.94
C VAL A 455 -0.32 -99.52 37.61
N GLY A 456 -0.62 -100.05 36.44
CA GLY A 456 -0.08 -101.31 35.96
C GLY A 456 1.42 -101.20 35.67
N ALA A 457 2.24 -102.06 36.26
CA ALA A 457 3.68 -102.09 35.98
C ALA A 457 3.97 -102.72 34.61
N GLY A 458 5.01 -102.28 33.92
CA GLY A 458 5.47 -102.90 32.68
C GLY A 458 6.07 -104.27 32.93
N GLY A 459 5.69 -105.25 32.09
CA GLY A 459 6.10 -106.64 32.18
C GLY A 459 7.59 -106.83 31.90
N SER A 460 8.23 -107.70 32.67
CA SER A 460 9.64 -108.05 32.51
C SER A 460 9.88 -108.82 31.22
N GLY A 461 10.99 -108.54 30.53
CA GLY A 461 11.40 -109.30 29.36
C GLY A 461 11.81 -110.74 29.71
N GLY A 462 11.58 -111.67 28.78
CA GLY A 462 11.93 -113.08 28.93
C GLY A 462 13.44 -113.31 28.79
N GLY A 463 13.98 -114.23 29.60
CA GLY A 463 15.39 -114.63 29.54
C GLY A 463 15.74 -115.31 28.21
N GLY A 464 16.97 -115.13 27.72
CA GLY A 464 17.45 -115.81 26.51
C GLY A 464 17.76 -117.30 26.73
N GLY A 465 17.60 -118.10 25.68
CA GLY A 465 17.81 -119.56 25.71
C GLY A 465 19.28 -119.97 25.83
N PHE A 466 19.56 -121.10 26.47
CA PHE A 466 20.92 -121.59 26.74
C PHE A 466 21.37 -122.68 25.75
N VAL A 467 22.68 -122.76 25.43
CA VAL A 467 23.28 -123.85 24.62
C VAL A 467 24.33 -124.57 25.46
N PRO A 468 24.29 -125.91 25.61
CA PRO A 468 25.27 -126.68 26.37
C PRO A 468 26.69 -126.60 25.77
N SER A 469 27.69 -126.85 26.62
CA SER A 469 29.12 -126.72 26.38
C SER A 469 29.66 -127.58 25.22
N TYR A 470 30.91 -127.31 24.81
CA TYR A 470 31.63 -127.85 23.64
C TYR A 470 31.49 -129.36 23.38
N GLU A 471 31.25 -130.19 24.39
CA GLU A 471 31.37 -131.66 24.32
C GLU A 471 30.20 -132.38 23.62
N ASP A 472 29.04 -131.74 23.45
CA ASP A 472 27.83 -132.39 22.92
C ASP A 472 27.62 -132.18 21.39
N ARG A 473 28.72 -132.14 20.63
CA ARG A 473 28.75 -131.84 19.18
C ARG A 473 28.78 -133.11 18.34
N THR A 474 27.70 -133.42 17.63
CA THR A 474 27.72 -134.45 16.58
C THR A 474 28.10 -133.84 15.22
N SER A 475 29.23 -134.25 14.65
CA SER A 475 29.68 -133.81 13.31
C SER A 475 29.14 -134.76 12.24
N ILE A 476 28.29 -134.30 11.32
CA ILE A 476 27.88 -135.12 10.16
C ILE A 476 27.83 -134.26 8.88
N SER A 477 28.88 -134.33 8.03
CA SER A 477 28.76 -134.42 6.56
C SER A 477 30.10 -134.73 5.81
N PRO A 478 30.10 -135.44 4.66
CA PRO A 478 31.20 -136.26 4.11
C PRO A 478 32.22 -135.60 3.14
N ASN A 479 32.22 -134.28 2.97
CA ASN A 479 33.13 -133.55 2.05
C ASN A 479 34.36 -132.94 2.77
N GLY A 480 34.67 -133.39 3.99
CA GLY A 480 35.91 -133.04 4.71
C GLY A 480 35.98 -131.61 5.27
N GLN A 481 35.02 -130.73 4.95
CA GLN A 481 34.84 -129.45 5.64
C GLN A 481 33.80 -129.64 6.76
N GLY A 482 34.28 -129.91 7.96
CA GLY A 482 33.45 -130.20 9.12
C GLY A 482 32.65 -128.99 9.61
N HIS A 483 31.34 -129.00 9.35
CA HIS A 483 30.36 -128.22 10.10
C HIS A 483 29.77 -129.10 11.22
N THR A 484 29.66 -128.55 12.44
CA THR A 484 29.11 -129.22 13.63
C THR A 484 27.76 -128.60 14.01
N LEU A 485 26.78 -129.42 14.36
CA LEU A 485 25.43 -128.97 14.75
C LEU A 485 25.36 -128.77 16.27
N PHE A 486 24.64 -127.74 16.72
CA PHE A 486 24.44 -127.41 18.14
C PHE A 486 22.99 -127.68 18.56
N LYS A 487 22.79 -128.21 19.77
CA LYS A 487 21.47 -128.34 20.40
C LYS A 487 21.34 -127.26 21.48
N GLY A 488 20.34 -126.39 21.41
CA GLY A 488 20.06 -125.39 22.44
C GLY A 488 18.56 -125.29 22.78
N ASP A 489 18.24 -124.48 23.78
CA ASP A 489 16.87 -124.23 24.27
C ASP A 489 16.28 -122.93 23.69
N ALA A 490 14.94 -122.85 23.67
CA ALA A 490 14.20 -121.64 23.32
C ALA A 490 14.38 -120.55 24.39
N GLY A 491 14.14 -119.29 24.03
CA GLY A 491 14.07 -118.21 25.02
C GLY A 491 12.75 -118.24 25.79
N GLU A 492 12.77 -117.68 27.00
CA GLU A 492 11.58 -117.57 27.84
C GLU A 492 10.61 -116.52 27.29
N PRO A 493 9.29 -116.68 27.47
CA PRO A 493 8.33 -115.64 27.19
C PRO A 493 8.55 -114.44 28.13
N GLY A 494 8.29 -113.22 27.62
CA GLY A 494 8.14 -112.06 28.48
C GLY A 494 6.88 -112.15 29.33
N LEU A 495 6.88 -111.46 30.47
CA LEU A 495 5.71 -111.37 31.35
C LEU A 495 4.72 -110.33 30.84
N ASP A 496 3.43 -110.58 31.08
CA ASP A 496 2.37 -109.60 30.84
C ASP A 496 2.61 -108.35 31.71
N GLY A 497 2.22 -107.20 31.18
CA GLY A 497 2.10 -105.99 31.96
C GLY A 497 0.97 -106.09 33.00
N GLY A 498 1.06 -105.29 34.05
CA GLY A 498 0.02 -105.15 35.05
C GLY A 498 -1.14 -104.29 34.56
N ASP A 499 -2.31 -104.48 35.19
CA ASP A 499 -3.49 -103.68 34.93
C ASP A 499 -3.45 -102.33 35.66
N SER A 500 -3.85 -101.26 34.98
CA SER A 500 -4.17 -99.98 35.63
C SER A 500 -5.65 -99.97 35.99
N SER A 501 -6.01 -99.58 37.22
CA SER A 501 -7.40 -99.56 37.67
C SER A 501 -7.76 -98.40 38.59
N PHE A 502 -9.02 -98.00 38.51
CA PHE A 502 -9.62 -97.01 39.39
C PHE A 502 -11.08 -97.38 39.63
N ILE A 503 -11.45 -97.55 40.91
CA ILE A 503 -12.79 -97.99 41.33
C ILE A 503 -13.17 -99.33 40.66
N ASN A 504 -14.06 -99.33 39.67
CA ASN A 504 -14.61 -100.52 39.02
C ASN A 504 -14.17 -100.64 37.56
N ILE A 505 -13.30 -99.76 37.08
CA ILE A 505 -12.72 -99.84 35.74
C ILE A 505 -11.25 -100.26 35.81
N SER A 506 -10.88 -101.13 34.88
CA SER A 506 -9.53 -101.67 34.73
C SER A 506 -9.17 -101.67 33.25
N ALA A 507 -7.98 -101.16 32.95
CA ALA A 507 -7.31 -101.27 31.65
C ALA A 507 -6.27 -102.37 31.73
N LYS A 508 -6.35 -103.32 30.80
CA LYS A 508 -5.53 -104.52 30.83
C LYS A 508 -4.07 -104.25 30.46
N GLY A 509 -3.16 -104.89 31.18
CA GLY A 509 -1.75 -104.89 30.78
C GLY A 509 -1.55 -105.60 29.44
N GLY A 510 -0.51 -105.19 28.71
CA GLY A 510 -0.14 -105.76 27.43
C GLY A 510 0.43 -107.15 27.60
N LEU A 511 0.16 -108.04 26.64
CA LEU A 511 0.65 -109.41 26.70
C LEU A 511 2.17 -109.45 26.51
N GLY A 512 2.82 -110.23 27.37
CA GLY A 512 4.19 -110.65 27.19
C GLY A 512 4.29 -111.60 26.00
N SER A 513 5.44 -111.58 25.34
CA SER A 513 5.58 -112.24 24.05
C SER A 513 6.49 -113.46 24.12
N SER A 514 6.19 -114.49 23.33
CA SER A 514 6.89 -115.77 23.36
C SER A 514 8.34 -115.66 22.85
N GLY A 515 9.29 -116.32 23.52
CA GLY A 515 10.61 -116.60 22.97
C GLY A 515 10.57 -117.74 21.94
N LYS A 516 10.05 -117.45 20.74
CA LYS A 516 9.85 -118.48 19.70
C LYS A 516 11.16 -119.00 19.13
N ILE A 517 11.14 -120.25 18.67
CA ILE A 517 12.05 -120.79 17.63
C ILE A 517 11.46 -120.43 16.26
N ALA A 518 12.21 -119.74 15.40
CA ALA A 518 11.85 -119.58 14.00
C ALA A 518 12.89 -120.35 13.17
N GLU A 519 12.43 -121.29 12.34
CA GLU A 519 13.34 -122.10 11.51
C GLU A 519 13.87 -121.23 10.37
N PHE A 520 15.17 -120.94 10.39
CA PHE A 520 15.84 -120.22 9.31
C PHE A 520 17.05 -121.03 8.82
N THR A 521 17.03 -121.36 7.55
CA THR A 521 18.02 -122.21 6.86
C THR A 521 19.11 -121.39 6.14
N SER A 522 19.24 -120.08 6.41
CA SER A 522 20.21 -119.20 5.76
C SER A 522 21.09 -118.40 6.73
N THR A 523 22.28 -118.03 6.26
CA THR A 523 23.38 -117.35 6.98
C THR A 523 23.11 -115.88 7.36
N GLU A 524 21.85 -115.43 7.36
CA GLU A 524 21.48 -114.02 7.57
C GLU A 524 21.13 -113.71 9.04
N SER A 525 21.39 -112.46 9.45
CA SER A 525 21.16 -111.97 10.82
C SER A 525 19.71 -111.50 10.97
N TYR A 526 18.93 -112.08 11.88
CA TYR A 526 17.54 -111.67 12.13
C TYR A 526 17.43 -110.88 13.44
N PRO A 527 16.91 -109.64 13.40
CA PRO A 527 16.62 -108.89 14.62
C PRO A 527 15.40 -109.48 15.35
N GLY A 528 15.33 -109.24 16.66
CA GLY A 528 14.13 -109.50 17.45
C GLY A 528 12.93 -108.72 16.94
N GLY A 529 11.73 -109.10 17.39
CA GLY A 529 10.55 -108.28 17.17
C GLY A 529 10.65 -106.98 17.97
N VAL A 530 10.42 -105.83 17.33
CA VAL A 530 10.23 -104.57 18.06
C VAL A 530 8.98 -104.68 18.93
N GLY A 531 9.06 -104.13 20.13
CA GLY A 531 7.90 -104.01 21.02
C GLY A 531 6.84 -103.11 20.39
N VAL A 532 5.57 -103.39 20.66
CA VAL A 532 4.47 -102.57 20.12
C VAL A 532 4.37 -101.27 20.91
N GLY A 533 4.42 -100.14 20.22
CA GLY A 533 4.17 -98.83 20.83
C GLY A 533 2.72 -98.67 21.29
N SER A 534 2.51 -97.80 22.27
CA SER A 534 1.17 -97.37 22.67
C SER A 534 0.90 -95.95 22.14
N ALA A 535 -0.30 -95.42 22.35
CA ALA A 535 -0.60 -94.00 22.06
C ALA A 535 0.27 -93.01 22.87
N PHE A 536 0.93 -93.49 23.94
CA PHE A 536 1.66 -92.68 24.92
C PHE A 536 3.10 -93.16 25.17
N GLY A 537 3.60 -94.09 24.35
CA GLY A 537 4.90 -94.70 24.55
C GLY A 537 5.42 -95.39 23.30
N THR A 538 6.74 -95.46 23.20
CA THR A 538 7.44 -96.09 22.08
C THR A 538 7.85 -97.49 22.49
N GLY A 539 7.51 -98.48 21.66
CA GLY A 539 7.86 -99.86 21.93
C GLY A 539 9.37 -100.09 21.88
N GLY A 540 9.84 -101.06 22.65
CA GLY A 540 11.26 -101.35 22.79
C GLY A 540 11.90 -101.75 21.46
N SER A 541 13.09 -101.23 21.19
CA SER A 541 13.83 -101.55 19.97
C SER A 541 14.30 -103.01 19.96
N ALA A 542 14.56 -103.55 18.78
CA ALA A 542 15.15 -104.87 18.64
C ALA A 542 16.20 -104.85 17.54
N ALA A 543 17.33 -105.50 17.80
CA ALA A 543 18.45 -105.60 16.87
C ALA A 543 18.92 -107.06 16.80
N ALA A 544 19.61 -107.41 15.72
CA ALA A 544 20.31 -108.69 15.66
C ALA A 544 21.46 -108.67 16.69
N PHE A 545 21.69 -109.80 17.37
CA PHE A 545 22.79 -109.95 18.34
C PHE A 545 22.71 -109.05 19.57
N ALA A 546 21.50 -108.71 20.03
CA ALA A 546 21.32 -107.84 21.20
C ALA A 546 20.14 -108.27 22.08
N ASN A 547 20.18 -107.82 23.33
CA ASN A 547 18.99 -107.79 24.19
C ASN A 547 17.94 -106.89 23.55
N GLY A 548 16.67 -107.25 23.75
CA GLY A 548 15.57 -106.36 23.43
C GLY A 548 15.67 -105.06 24.23
N GLY A 549 15.43 -103.93 23.56
CA GLY A 549 15.35 -102.63 24.20
C GLY A 549 14.12 -102.55 25.12
N ASN A 550 14.26 -101.83 26.23
CA ASN A 550 13.11 -101.49 27.08
C ASN A 550 12.21 -100.48 26.34
N ALA A 551 10.92 -100.52 26.64
CA ALA A 551 9.97 -99.54 26.13
C ALA A 551 10.06 -98.21 26.90
N ASP A 552 9.76 -97.11 26.21
CA ASP A 552 9.76 -95.76 26.76
C ASP A 552 8.35 -95.15 26.75
N GLY A 553 8.06 -94.25 27.67
CA GLY A 553 6.73 -93.64 27.83
C GLY A 553 5.81 -94.49 28.71
N TYR A 554 4.55 -94.65 28.31
CA TYR A 554 3.57 -95.42 29.08
C TYR A 554 2.99 -96.59 28.31
N GLY A 555 2.87 -97.74 28.95
CA GLY A 555 2.14 -98.92 28.48
C GLY A 555 2.61 -99.53 27.16
N ALA A 556 3.76 -99.14 26.62
CA ALA A 556 4.36 -99.73 25.42
C ALA A 556 5.13 -101.02 25.76
N GLY A 557 5.11 -102.00 24.85
CA GLY A 557 5.73 -103.31 25.05
C GLY A 557 7.24 -103.32 24.78
N GLY A 558 7.98 -104.21 25.45
CA GLY A 558 9.43 -104.35 25.32
C GLY A 558 9.87 -105.09 24.04
N GLY A 559 11.08 -104.82 23.55
CA GLY A 559 11.62 -105.48 22.36
C GLY A 559 12.03 -106.93 22.63
N GLY A 560 12.06 -107.79 21.61
CA GLY A 560 12.54 -109.17 21.73
C GLY A 560 14.06 -109.30 21.53
N GLY A 561 14.68 -110.27 22.20
CA GLY A 561 16.11 -110.59 22.04
C GLY A 561 16.39 -111.55 20.88
N ALA A 562 17.58 -111.54 20.27
CA ALA A 562 17.90 -112.36 19.08
C ALA A 562 19.26 -113.07 19.12
N SER A 563 19.31 -114.36 18.75
CA SER A 563 20.54 -115.21 18.78
C SER A 563 21.31 -115.34 17.44
N LEU A 564 22.56 -115.86 17.50
CA LEU A 564 23.70 -115.77 16.55
C LEU A 564 23.59 -116.44 15.15
N ASN A 565 24.53 -116.14 14.22
CA ASN A 565 24.86 -116.96 13.04
C ASN A 565 26.41 -117.11 12.93
N GLN A 566 26.90 -118.26 12.46
CA GLN A 566 28.23 -118.84 12.76
C GLN A 566 29.44 -118.13 12.13
N ASN A 567 30.50 -117.94 12.94
CA ASN A 567 31.90 -118.18 12.51
C ASN A 567 32.94 -118.29 13.66
N THR A 568 32.54 -118.22 14.94
CA THR A 568 33.45 -118.36 16.08
C THR A 568 33.01 -119.50 17.01
N ARG A 569 33.93 -120.43 17.28
CA ARG A 569 33.73 -121.68 18.02
C ARG A 569 33.63 -121.46 19.55
N SER A 570 32.68 -120.65 20.04
CA SER A 570 32.48 -120.43 21.49
C SER A 570 30.99 -120.35 21.85
N ALA A 571 30.64 -120.80 23.05
CA ALA A 571 29.26 -121.06 23.51
C ALA A 571 28.28 -119.92 23.17
N ILE A 572 27.18 -120.28 22.50
CA ILE A 572 26.14 -119.37 22.01
C ILE A 572 25.08 -119.29 23.11
N SER A 573 24.76 -118.11 23.65
CA SER A 573 23.58 -117.94 24.54
C SER A 573 22.65 -116.90 23.94
N GLY A 574 21.35 -117.10 24.12
CA GLY A 574 20.31 -116.21 23.65
C GLY A 574 20.28 -114.91 24.44
N TYR A 575 19.84 -113.84 23.79
CA TYR A 575 19.67 -112.53 24.42
C TYR A 575 18.26 -112.40 25.01
N SER A 576 18.15 -111.68 26.13
CA SER A 576 16.87 -111.48 26.83
C SER A 576 16.03 -110.43 26.12
N GLY A 577 14.71 -110.51 26.25
CA GLY A 577 13.81 -109.44 25.84
C GLY A 577 13.89 -108.23 26.77
N GLY A 578 13.39 -107.09 26.29
CA GLY A 578 13.28 -105.85 27.06
C GLY A 578 12.00 -105.80 27.89
N ARG A 579 12.01 -104.97 28.94
CA ARG A 579 10.86 -104.67 29.80
C ARG A 579 9.88 -103.74 29.08
N GLY A 580 8.58 -104.00 29.24
CA GLY A 580 7.54 -103.02 28.88
C GLY A 580 7.55 -101.81 29.82
N SER A 581 6.89 -100.73 29.41
CA SER A 581 6.77 -99.51 30.23
C SER A 581 5.54 -99.57 31.14
N ASP A 582 5.61 -98.90 32.29
CA ASP A 582 4.49 -98.81 33.23
C ASP A 582 3.32 -98.05 32.59
N GLY A 583 2.10 -98.32 33.05
CA GLY A 583 0.89 -97.63 32.62
C GLY A 583 0.72 -96.25 33.28
N PHE A 584 -0.49 -95.68 33.18
CA PHE A 584 -0.87 -94.50 33.96
C PHE A 584 -2.37 -94.49 34.26
N VAL A 585 -2.78 -93.64 35.20
CA VAL A 585 -4.19 -93.25 35.43
C VAL A 585 -4.27 -91.73 35.57
N LYS A 586 -5.09 -91.08 34.75
CA LYS A 586 -5.39 -89.65 34.78
C LYS A 586 -6.86 -89.44 35.16
N ILE A 587 -7.11 -88.65 36.19
CA ILE A 587 -8.47 -88.34 36.67
C ILE A 587 -8.71 -86.84 36.54
N SER A 588 -9.76 -86.44 35.83
CA SER A 588 -10.15 -85.03 35.61
C SER A 588 -11.56 -84.75 36.14
N TRP A 589 -11.82 -83.56 36.67
CA TRP A 589 -13.10 -83.19 37.29
C TRP A 589 -13.49 -81.72 37.10
#